data_AF-A0ABD5DWX8-F1
#
_entry.id   AF-A0ABD5DWX8-F1
#
_cell.length_a   1.000
_cell.length_b   1.000
_cell.length_c   1.000
_cell.angle_alpha   90.00
_cell.angle_beta   90.00
_cell.angle_gamma   90.00
#
_symmetry.space_group_name_H-M   'P 1'
#
loop_
_entity.id
_entity.type
_entity.pdbx_description
1 polymer ?
#
loop_
_entity_poly.entity_id
_entity_poly.type
_entity_poly.pdbx_seq_one_letter_code
_entity_poly.pdbx_strand_id
1 'polypeptide(L)'
;AYPGDEVREIEVRGRNLAEGVPRGFTLNSNEILEALQEPLTGIVSAVMVALEQCPPELASDISERGMVLTGGGALLRNLDRLLMEE
;
A
#
# COMPACT_ATOMS: atom_id res chain seq x y z
N ALA A 1 1.71 2.34 -3.02
CA ALA A 1 2.09 1.95 -1.65
C ALA A 1 3.33 2.69 -1.17
N TYR A 2 4.28 3.01 -2.06
CA TYR A 2 5.42 3.86 -1.74
C TYR A 2 5.52 5.02 -2.75
N PRO A 3 5.99 6.22 -2.36
CA PRO A 3 6.17 7.36 -3.26
C PRO A 3 6.85 6.97 -4.57
N GLY A 4 6.28 7.43 -5.69
CA GLY A 4 6.82 7.22 -7.03
C GLY A 4 7.33 8.53 -7.61
N ASP A 5 8.21 8.43 -8.61
CA ASP A 5 8.84 9.60 -9.24
C ASP A 5 7.89 10.39 -10.16
N GLU A 6 6.79 9.76 -10.57
CA GLU A 6 5.79 10.34 -11.47
C GLU A 6 4.44 10.48 -10.77
N VAL A 7 3.90 11.71 -10.80
CA VAL A 7 2.50 11.96 -10.43
C VAL A 7 1.59 11.49 -11.56
N ARG A 8 0.60 10.66 -11.23
CA ARG A 8 -0.42 10.20 -12.16
C ARG A 8 -1.77 10.83 -11.81
N GLU A 9 -2.57 11.10 -12.82
CA GLU A 9 -3.91 11.66 -12.66
C GLU A 9 -4.96 10.76 -13.29
N ILE A 10 -6.14 10.71 -12.67
CA ILE A 10 -7.31 10.01 -13.19
C ILE A 10 -8.56 10.89 -13.00
N GLU A 11 -9.45 10.91 -14.00
CA GLU A 11 -10.78 11.51 -13.84
C GLU A 11 -11.72 10.47 -13.23
N VAL A 12 -12.37 10.83 -12.12
CA VAL A 12 -13.37 10.00 -11.45
C VAL A 12 -14.69 10.75 -11.43
N ARG A 13 -15.79 10.02 -11.64
CA ARG A 13 -17.15 10.56 -11.57
C ARG A 13 -17.88 9.93 -10.40
N GLY A 14 -18.54 10.76 -9.60
CA GLY A 14 -19.28 10.33 -8.43
C GLY A 14 -20.46 11.23 -8.16
N ARG A 15 -21.09 11.04 -6.99
CA ARG A 15 -22.18 11.89 -6.53
C ARG A 15 -21.63 12.93 -5.56
N ASN A 16 -21.90 14.21 -5.83
CA ASN A 16 -21.64 15.26 -4.86
C ASN A 16 -22.64 15.10 -3.70
N LEU A 17 -22.16 14.91 -2.47
CA LEU A 17 -23.01 14.73 -1.29
C LEU A 17 -23.74 16.02 -0.87
N ALA A 18 -23.17 17.19 -1.13
CA ALA A 18 -23.78 18.48 -0.77
C ALA A 18 -24.91 18.87 -1.74
N GLU A 19 -24.68 18.68 -3.05
CA GLU A 19 -25.62 19.11 -4.10
C GLU A 19 -26.52 17.96 -4.60
N GLY A 20 -26.18 16.71 -4.28
CA GLY A 20 -26.93 15.52 -4.66
C GLY A 20 -26.77 15.09 -6.13
N VAL A 21 -26.03 15.83 -6.96
CA VAL A 21 -25.89 15.62 -8.41
C VAL A 21 -24.56 14.94 -8.79
N PRO A 22 -24.46 14.28 -9.96
CA PRO A 22 -23.21 13.74 -10.47
C PRO A 22 -22.17 14.83 -10.73
N ARG A 23 -20.92 14.60 -10.32
CA ARG A 23 -19.79 15.49 -10.58
C ARG A 23 -18.54 14.69 -10.89
N GLY A 24 -17.76 15.15 -11.87
CA GLY A 24 -16.42 14.67 -12.17
C GLY A 24 -15.37 15.46 -11.40
N PHE A 25 -14.31 14.79 -10.95
CA PHE A 25 -13.13 15.41 -10.36
C PHE A 25 -11.89 14.60 -10.72
N THR A 26 -10.75 15.28 -10.82
CA THR A 26 -9.45 14.66 -11.07
C THR A 26 -8.81 14.32 -9.73
N LEU A 27 -8.34 13.09 -9.60
CA LEU A 27 -7.53 12.62 -8.48
C LEU A 27 -6.09 12.41 -8.95
N ASN A 28 -5.13 12.75 -8.10
CA ASN A 28 -3.73 12.42 -8.34
C ASN A 28 -3.26 11.24 -7.46
N SER A 29 -2.13 10.65 -7.86
CA SER A 29 -1.56 9.48 -7.18
C SER A 29 -1.12 9.74 -5.74
N ASN A 30 -0.81 10.99 -5.38
CA ASN A 30 -0.40 11.33 -4.01
C ASN A 30 -1.61 11.36 -3.07
N GLU A 31 -2.75 11.88 -3.52
CA GLU A 31 -4.03 11.84 -2.77
C GLU A 31 -4.48 10.39 -2.54
N ILE A 32 -4.33 9.54 -3.57
CA ILE A 32 -4.62 8.10 -3.44
C ILE A 32 -3.66 7.44 -2.44
N LEU A 33 -2.37 7.79 -2.47
CA LEU A 33 -1.38 7.25 -1.54
C LEU A 33 -1.68 7.67 -0.09
N GLU A 34 -2.09 8.92 0.13
CA GLU A 34 -2.50 9.44 1.43
C GLU A 34 -3.71 8.67 1.98
N ALA A 35 -4.74 8.48 1.14
CA ALA A 35 -5.93 7.72 1.51
C ALA A 35 -5.65 6.24 1.84
N LEU A 36 -4.54 5.68 1.32
CA LEU A 36 -4.12 4.30 1.58
C LEU A 36 -3.18 4.17 2.78
N GLN A 37 -2.75 5.25 3.44
CA GLN A 37 -1.76 5.15 4.53
C GLN A 37 -2.23 4.25 5.68
N GLU A 38 -3.44 4.47 6.20
CA GLU A 38 -3.98 3.68 7.32
C GLU A 38 -4.00 2.16 7.04
N PRO A 39 -4.59 1.67 5.93
CA PRO A 39 -4.57 0.23 5.65
C PRO A 39 -3.15 -0.30 5.37
N LEU A 40 -2.26 0.50 4.78
CA LEU A 40 -0.86 0.12 4.55
C LEU A 40 -0.11 -0.06 5.87
N THR A 41 -0.27 0.87 6.83
CA THR A 41 0.30 0.74 8.18
C THR A 41 -0.17 -0.54 8.86
N GLY A 42 -1.44 -0.91 8.68
CA GLY A 42 -1.98 -2.18 9.18
C GLY A 42 -1.28 -3.41 8.58
N ILE A 43 -1.01 -3.40 7.27
CA ILE A 43 -0.29 -4.49 6.59
C ILE A 43 1.15 -4.59 7.11
N VAL A 44 1.87 -3.46 7.18
CA VAL A 44 3.26 -3.42 7.68
C VAL A 44 3.32 -3.94 9.12
N SER A 45 2.43 -3.47 9.99
CA SER A 45 2.38 -3.90 11.39
C SER A 45 2.15 -5.41 11.51
N ALA A 46 1.25 -5.97 10.71
CA ALA A 46 0.98 -7.40 10.72
C ALA A 46 2.20 -8.23 10.27
N VAL A 47 2.94 -7.75 9.27
CA VAL A 47 4.19 -8.40 8.82
C VAL A 47 5.25 -8.33 9.92
N MET A 48 5.44 -7.18 10.55
CA MET A 48 6.42 -7.02 11.65
C MET A 48 6.12 -7.94 12.82
N VAL A 49 4.85 -8.00 13.26
CA VAL A 49 4.43 -8.92 14.33
C VAL A 49 4.71 -10.38 13.97
N ALA A 50 4.48 -10.77 12.71
CA ALA A 50 4.76 -12.14 12.26
C ALA A 50 6.26 -12.46 12.26
N LEU A 51 7.11 -11.50 11.86
CA LEU A 51 8.57 -11.65 11.90
C LEU A 51 9.10 -11.70 13.33
N GLU A 52 8.56 -10.90 14.25
CA GLU A 52 8.93 -10.91 15.67
C GLU A 52 8.60 -12.23 16.36
N GLN A 53 7.52 -12.89 15.94
CA GLN A 53 7.11 -14.19 16.47
C GLN A 53 7.85 -15.36 15.81
N CYS A 54 8.64 -15.09 14.77
CA CYS A 54 9.35 -16.11 14.01
C CYS A 54 10.52 -16.67 14.83
N PRO A 55 10.68 -18.00 14.93
CA PRO A 55 11.88 -18.61 15.53
C PRO A 55 13.16 -18.09 14.86
N PRO A 56 14.28 -17.94 15.60
CA PRO A 56 15.52 -17.38 15.04
C PRO A 56 16.03 -18.09 13.79
N GLU A 57 15.88 -19.42 13.74
CA GLU A 57 16.29 -20.26 12.62
C GLU A 57 15.53 -19.88 11.33
N LEU A 58 14.23 -19.61 11.43
CA LEU A 58 13.38 -19.23 10.31
C LEU A 58 13.54 -17.75 9.96
N ALA A 59 13.75 -16.89 10.95
CA ALA A 59 14.01 -15.46 10.72
C ALA A 59 15.31 -15.25 9.93
N SER A 60 16.36 -16.03 10.22
CA SER A 60 17.61 -16.03 9.45
C SER A 60 17.37 -16.46 7.99
N ASP A 61 16.61 -17.54 7.79
CA ASP A 61 16.25 -18.02 6.44
C ASP A 61 15.45 -16.97 5.65
N ILE A 62 14.51 -16.26 6.31
CA ILE A 62 13.74 -15.17 5.69
C ILE A 62 14.65 -13.98 5.35
N SER A 63 15.60 -13.63 6.21
CA SER A 63 16.56 -12.55 5.94
C SER A 63 17.43 -12.84 4.72
N GLU A 64 17.82 -14.10 4.51
CA GLU A 64 18.64 -14.51 3.36
C GLU A 64 17.83 -14.64 2.06
N ARG A 65 16.62 -15.21 2.13
CA ARG A 65 15.81 -15.54 0.94
C ARG A 65 14.79 -14.47 0.57
N GLY A 66 14.45 -13.61 1.52
CA GLY A 66 13.39 -12.61 1.41
C GLY A 66 11.98 -13.19 1.60
N MET A 67 11.00 -12.31 1.45
CA MET A 67 9.57 -12.64 1.49
C MET A 67 8.98 -12.68 0.09
N VAL A 68 7.93 -13.50 -0.10
CA VAL A 68 7.16 -13.55 -1.35
C VAL A 68 5.83 -12.86 -1.15
N LEU A 69 5.57 -11.82 -1.93
CA LEU A 69 4.26 -11.16 -1.97
C LEU A 69 3.34 -11.85 -2.96
N THR A 70 2.11 -12.13 -2.55
CA THR A 70 1.11 -12.83 -3.37
C THR A 70 -0.28 -12.24 -3.18
N GLY A 71 -1.23 -12.64 -4.04
CA GLY A 71 -2.59 -12.14 -4.08
C GLY A 71 -2.75 -10.80 -4.81
N GLY A 72 -3.98 -10.33 -4.96
CA GLY A 72 -4.28 -9.11 -5.72
C GLY A 72 -3.71 -7.83 -5.09
N GLY A 73 -3.60 -7.77 -3.77
CA GLY A 73 -3.02 -6.63 -3.04
C GLY A 73 -1.53 -6.43 -3.31
N ALA A 74 -0.80 -7.50 -3.65
CA ALA A 74 0.62 -7.43 -4.02
C ALA A 74 0.88 -6.63 -5.31
N LEU A 75 -0.17 -6.39 -6.12
CA LEU A 75 -0.06 -5.57 -7.33
C LEU A 75 -0.10 -4.06 -7.04
N LEU A 76 -0.31 -3.67 -5.78
CA LEU A 76 -0.27 -2.27 -5.40
C LEU A 76 1.15 -1.74 -5.62
N ARG A 77 1.25 -0.68 -6.43
CA ARG A 77 2.54 -0.17 -6.90
C ARG A 77 3.49 0.13 -5.74
N ASN A 78 4.69 -0.45 -5.80
CA ASN A 78 5.77 -0.28 -4.83
C ASN A 78 5.43 -0.76 -3.40
N LEU A 79 4.56 -1.77 -3.24
CA LEU A 79 4.28 -2.35 -1.92
C LEU A 79 5.46 -3.16 -1.37
N ASP A 80 6.14 -3.88 -2.25
CA ASP A 80 7.42 -4.52 -2.01
C ASP A 80 8.47 -3.55 -1.45
N ARG A 81 8.59 -2.37 -2.05
CA ARG A 81 9.51 -1.34 -1.57
C ARG A 81 9.14 -0.82 -0.19
N LEU A 82 7.86 -0.56 0.07
CA LEU A 82 7.40 -0.14 1.39
C LEU A 82 7.82 -1.17 2.46
N LEU A 83 7.57 -2.46 2.22
CA LEU A 83 7.91 -3.54 3.16
C LEU A 83 9.41 -3.80 3.32
N MET A 84 10.25 -3.26 2.44
CA MET A 84 11.71 -3.37 2.52
C MET A 84 12.33 -2.21 3.30
N GLU A 85 11.67 -1.05 3.32
CA GLU A 85 12.15 0.13 4.04
C GLU A 85 11.68 0.19 5.50
N GLU A 86 10.54 -0.43 5.81
CA GLU A 86 9.99 -0.59 7.17
C GLU A 86 10.58 -1.83 7.86
#